data_AF-A0A1H1AEB3-F1
#
_entry.id   AF-A0A1H1AEB3-F1
#
_cell.length_a   1.000
_cell.length_b   1.000
_cell.length_c   1.000
_cell.angle_alpha   90.00
_cell.angle_beta   90.00
_cell.angle_gamma   90.00
#
_symmetry.space_group_name_H-M   'P 1'
#
loop_
_entity.id
_entity.type
_entity.pdbx_description
1 polymer ?
#
loop_
_entity_poly.entity_id
_entity_poly.type
_entity_poly.pdbx_seq_one_letter_code
_entity_poly.pdbx_strand_id
1 'polypeptide(L)'
;MNETPASDQEIEDAIREYHATRAEEGALAARAFSSVTVEEGIAKVVYDASLSETETRDWLSEHSIDNLAEFASAPLAQSTPESTRMRMSTVRVETELADGTPLGALENAGIRALNSLER
;
A
#
# COMPACT_ATOMS: atom_id res chain seq x y z
N MET A 1 -4.17 -26.42 9.42
CA MET A 1 -3.54 -25.40 10.28
C MET A 1 -4.59 -24.32 10.47
N ASN A 2 -4.87 -23.88 11.70
CA ASN A 2 -5.73 -22.70 11.89
C ASN A 2 -4.94 -21.50 11.39
N GLU A 3 -5.19 -21.09 10.16
CA GLU A 3 -4.67 -19.83 9.64
C GLU A 3 -5.49 -18.72 10.28
N THR A 4 -4.99 -18.18 11.39
CA THR A 4 -5.60 -17.02 12.03
C THR A 4 -5.45 -15.83 11.08
N PRO A 5 -6.55 -15.13 10.74
CA PRO A 5 -6.47 -13.88 9.98
C PRO A 5 -5.55 -12.89 10.70
N ALA A 6 -4.80 -12.10 9.95
CA ALA A 6 -3.96 -11.05 10.54
C ALA A 6 -4.84 -9.94 11.13
N SER A 7 -4.34 -9.28 12.16
CA SER A 7 -5.00 -8.13 12.77
C SER A 7 -4.81 -6.87 11.91
N ASP A 8 -5.70 -5.89 12.02
CA ASP A 8 -5.57 -4.60 11.33
C ASP A 8 -4.21 -3.92 11.61
N GLN A 9 -3.74 -4.01 12.86
CA GLN A 9 -2.43 -3.49 13.26
C GLN A 9 -1.26 -4.19 12.56
N GLU A 10 -1.37 -5.50 12.28
CA GLU A 10 -0.32 -6.25 11.58
C GLU A 10 -0.24 -5.82 10.11
N ILE A 11 -1.40 -5.57 9.49
CA ILE A 11 -1.46 -5.04 8.11
C ILE A 11 -0.88 -3.63 8.05
N GLU A 12 -1.23 -2.79 9.02
CA GLU A 12 -0.74 -1.42 9.12
C GLU A 12 0.79 -1.39 9.21
N ASP A 13 1.36 -2.23 10.09
CA ASP A 13 2.80 -2.29 10.32
C ASP A 13 3.54 -2.81 9.08
N ALA A 14 3.02 -3.85 8.42
CA ALA A 14 3.61 -4.39 7.20
C ALA A 14 3.63 -3.38 6.04
N ILE A 15 2.55 -2.60 5.85
CA ILE A 15 2.50 -1.56 4.83
C ILE A 15 3.48 -0.43 5.17
N ARG A 16 3.56 -0.04 6.45
CA ARG A 16 4.47 1.00 6.93
C ARG A 16 5.93 0.59 6.74
N GLU A 17 6.31 -0.62 7.15
CA GLU A 17 7.67 -1.14 7.03
C GLU A 17 8.09 -1.29 5.55
N TYR A 18 7.16 -1.74 4.70
CA TYR A 18 7.38 -1.77 3.26
C TYR A 18 7.70 -0.38 2.70
N HIS A 19 6.91 0.64 3.04
CA HIS A 19 7.19 2.01 2.58
C HIS A 19 8.49 2.56 3.18
N ALA A 20 8.81 2.30 4.45
CA ALA A 20 10.07 2.73 5.03
C ALA A 20 11.27 2.15 4.27
N THR A 21 11.27 0.83 4.04
CA THR A 21 12.32 0.13 3.28
C THR A 21 12.44 0.69 1.87
N ARG A 22 11.32 0.84 1.16
CA ARG A 22 11.32 1.36 -0.21
C ARG A 22 11.77 2.81 -0.30
N ALA A 23 11.49 3.62 0.71
CA ALA A 23 11.96 5.00 0.77
C ALA A 23 13.49 5.06 0.92
N GLU A 24 14.09 4.17 1.72
CA GLU A 24 15.54 4.02 1.82
C GLU A 24 16.19 3.53 0.52
N GLU A 25 15.49 2.69 -0.24
CA GLU A 25 15.90 2.26 -1.59
C GLU A 25 15.71 3.35 -2.66
N GLY A 26 15.12 4.50 -2.31
CA GLY A 26 14.92 5.63 -3.22
C GLY A 26 13.61 5.62 -4.02
N ALA A 27 12.65 4.75 -3.69
CA ALA A 27 11.36 4.71 -4.38
C ALA A 27 10.53 5.97 -4.08
N LEU A 28 10.25 6.78 -5.10
CA LEU A 28 9.56 8.08 -4.94
C LEU A 28 8.18 7.95 -4.29
N ALA A 29 7.38 6.96 -4.68
CA ALA A 29 6.09 6.67 -4.04
C ALA A 29 6.23 6.46 -2.52
N ALA A 30 7.27 5.73 -2.12
CA ALA A 30 7.52 5.44 -0.72
C ALA A 30 8.01 6.66 0.07
N ARG A 31 8.78 7.55 -0.57
CA ARG A 31 9.23 8.80 0.04
C ARG A 31 8.09 9.79 0.26
N ALA A 32 7.01 9.67 -0.51
CA ALA A 32 5.80 10.44 -0.30
C ALA A 32 4.83 9.86 0.71
N PHE A 33 5.13 8.69 1.27
CA PHE A 33 4.28 8.08 2.28
C PHE A 33 4.17 8.97 3.52
N SER A 34 2.95 9.29 3.91
CA SER A 34 2.67 10.08 5.12
C SER A 34 2.13 9.20 6.24
N SER A 35 1.08 8.42 5.96
CA SER A 35 0.48 7.54 6.97
C SER A 35 -0.27 6.37 6.35
N VAL A 36 -0.53 5.36 7.17
CA VAL A 36 -1.44 4.26 6.88
C VAL A 36 -2.31 4.01 8.10
N THR A 37 -3.57 3.71 7.85
CA THR A 37 -4.56 3.31 8.87
C THR A 37 -5.36 2.15 8.32
N VAL A 38 -5.62 1.14 9.13
CA VAL A 38 -6.40 -0.03 8.74
C VAL A 38 -7.62 -0.13 9.66
N GLU A 39 -8.80 -0.11 9.06
CA GLU A 39 -10.07 -0.22 9.78
C GLU A 39 -10.98 -1.21 9.06
N GLU A 40 -11.47 -2.23 9.76
CA GLU A 40 -12.36 -3.26 9.20
C GLU A 40 -11.78 -3.93 7.94
N GLY A 41 -10.45 -4.10 7.89
CA GLY A 41 -9.74 -4.65 6.73
C GLY A 41 -9.57 -3.68 5.55
N ILE A 42 -9.96 -2.41 5.67
CA ILE A 42 -9.69 -1.38 4.67
C ILE A 42 -8.42 -0.64 5.05
N ALA A 43 -7.36 -0.81 4.27
CA ALA A 43 -6.10 -0.12 4.49
C ALA A 43 -6.07 1.20 3.71
N LYS A 44 -6.20 2.32 4.41
CA LYS A 44 -6.12 3.66 3.86
C LYS A 44 -4.69 4.19 3.99
N VAL A 45 -4.04 4.44 2.86
CA VAL A 45 -2.68 4.97 2.77
C VAL A 45 -2.73 6.40 2.25
N VAL A 46 -2.12 7.31 3.00
CA VAL A 46 -2.07 8.73 2.67
C VAL A 46 -0.67 9.09 2.21
N TYR A 47 -0.58 9.73 1.05
CA TYR A 47 0.65 10.30 0.51
C TYR A 47 0.63 11.82 0.66
N ASP A 48 1.76 12.41 1.01
CA ASP A 48 1.91 13.86 1.13
C ASP A 48 3.07 14.36 0.28
N ALA A 49 2.71 15.04 -0.80
CA ALA A 49 3.68 15.63 -1.72
C ALA A 49 4.46 16.78 -1.05
N SER A 50 3.89 17.47 -0.05
CA SER A 50 4.57 18.57 0.64
C SER A 50 5.70 18.11 1.56
N LEU A 51 5.63 16.87 2.07
CA LEU A 51 6.69 16.21 2.83
C LEU A 51 7.83 15.69 1.95
N SER A 52 7.65 15.71 0.63
CA SER A 52 8.56 15.08 -0.32
C SER A 52 9.44 16.09 -1.06
N GLU A 53 10.59 15.62 -1.56
CA GLU A 53 11.46 16.43 -2.42
C GLU A 53 10.77 16.79 -3.74
N THR A 54 11.26 17.82 -4.44
CA THR A 54 10.70 18.31 -5.70
C THR A 54 10.47 17.18 -6.71
N GLU A 55 11.44 16.29 -6.89
CA GLU A 55 11.33 15.16 -7.82
C GLU A 55 10.16 14.21 -7.47
N THR A 56 9.94 13.95 -6.19
CA THR A 56 8.81 13.12 -5.73
C THR A 56 7.47 13.82 -5.91
N ARG A 57 7.42 15.14 -5.73
CA ARG A 57 6.21 15.95 -6.01
C ARG A 57 5.83 15.95 -7.48
N ASP A 58 6.82 16.18 -8.34
CA ASP A 58 6.63 16.13 -9.79
C ASP A 58 6.17 14.72 -10.20
N TRP A 59 6.82 13.68 -9.68
CA TRP A 59 6.41 12.29 -9.91
C TRP A 59 4.97 12.02 -9.49
N LEU A 60 4.56 12.42 -8.28
CA LEU A 60 3.17 12.26 -7.83
C LEU A 60 2.19 13.00 -8.73
N SER A 61 2.55 14.19 -9.22
CA SER A 61 1.71 14.99 -10.11
C SER A 61 1.59 14.37 -11.51
N GLU A 62 2.65 13.72 -11.99
CA GLU A 62 2.69 13.05 -13.30
C GLU A 62 2.07 11.64 -13.27
N HIS A 63 2.19 10.93 -12.14
CA HIS A 63 1.71 9.55 -11.94
C HIS A 63 0.40 9.46 -11.15
N SER A 64 -0.31 10.58 -10.96
CA SER A 64 -1.53 10.69 -10.14
C SER A 64 -2.69 9.71 -10.49
N ILE A 65 -2.55 8.80 -11.47
CA ILE A 65 -3.73 8.19 -12.11
C ILE A 65 -3.64 6.67 -12.37
N ASP A 66 -2.50 5.98 -12.21
CA ASP A 66 -2.41 4.56 -12.62
C ASP A 66 -2.47 3.53 -11.49
N ASN A 67 -2.81 3.92 -10.24
CA ASN A 67 -3.12 3.07 -9.07
C ASN A 67 -1.97 2.81 -8.07
N LEU A 68 -1.65 3.81 -7.24
CA LEU A 68 -0.71 3.67 -6.12
C LEU A 68 -1.11 2.58 -5.12
N ALA A 69 -2.37 2.15 -5.11
CA ALA A 69 -2.81 1.03 -4.28
C ALA A 69 -2.12 -0.28 -4.67
N GLU A 70 -1.65 -0.47 -5.91
CA GLU A 70 -0.85 -1.64 -6.29
C GLU A 70 0.50 -1.65 -5.59
N PHE A 71 1.17 -0.50 -5.54
CA PHE A 71 2.42 -0.33 -4.81
C PHE A 71 2.22 -0.59 -3.31
N ALA A 72 1.20 0.03 -2.71
CA ALA A 72 0.89 -0.16 -1.30
C ALA A 72 0.43 -1.59 -0.96
N SER A 73 -0.11 -2.33 -1.92
CA SER A 73 -0.57 -3.71 -1.76
C SER A 73 0.54 -4.76 -1.95
N ALA A 74 1.73 -4.36 -2.40
CA ALA A 74 2.85 -5.27 -2.61
C ALA A 74 3.16 -6.20 -1.42
N PRO A 75 3.23 -5.74 -0.14
CA PRO A 75 3.46 -6.64 0.99
C PRO A 75 2.34 -7.66 1.18
N LEU A 76 1.13 -7.36 0.75
CA LEU A 76 -0.02 -8.27 0.81
C LEU A 76 -0.04 -9.25 -0.36
N ALA A 77 0.50 -8.87 -1.51
CA ALA A 77 0.47 -9.66 -2.73
C ALA A 77 1.45 -10.85 -2.73
N GLN A 78 2.44 -10.90 -1.85
CA GLN A 78 3.49 -11.93 -1.91
C GLN A 78 2.99 -13.36 -1.62
N SER A 79 3.69 -14.37 -2.12
CA SER A 79 3.41 -15.80 -1.86
C SER A 79 3.95 -16.29 -0.53
N THR A 80 3.86 -15.48 0.53
CA THR A 80 4.28 -15.89 1.89
C THR A 80 3.07 -16.25 2.75
N PRO A 81 3.22 -17.12 3.76
CA PRO A 81 2.15 -17.44 4.71
C PRO A 81 1.60 -16.19 5.43
N GLU A 82 2.46 -15.21 5.69
CA GLU A 82 2.11 -13.95 6.35
C GLU A 82 1.23 -13.07 5.45
N SER A 83 1.66 -12.83 4.21
CA SER A 83 0.89 -12.11 3.19
C SER A 83 -0.46 -12.78 2.91
N THR A 84 -0.51 -14.11 3.01
CA THR A 84 -1.75 -14.88 2.87
C THR A 84 -2.72 -14.58 4.01
N ARG A 85 -2.25 -14.56 5.26
CA ARG A 85 -3.09 -14.18 6.42
C ARG A 85 -3.56 -12.74 6.35
N MET A 86 -2.68 -11.82 5.96
CA MET A 86 -3.04 -10.41 5.80
C MET A 86 -4.08 -10.21 4.69
N ARG A 87 -3.95 -10.93 3.56
CA ARG A 87 -4.99 -10.95 2.51
C ARG A 87 -6.30 -11.58 2.94
N MET A 88 -6.33 -12.47 3.93
CA MET A 88 -7.61 -13.00 4.43
C MET A 88 -8.39 -11.92 5.19
N SER A 89 -7.70 -10.98 5.83
CA SER A 89 -8.30 -9.87 6.59
C SER A 89 -8.50 -8.59 5.77
N THR A 90 -7.64 -8.34 4.77
CA THR A 90 -7.71 -7.12 3.96
C THR A 90 -8.84 -7.20 2.95
N VAL A 91 -9.80 -6.29 3.03
CA VAL A 91 -10.88 -6.12 2.05
C VAL A 91 -10.40 -5.31 0.85
N ARG A 92 -9.71 -4.20 1.09
CA ARG A 92 -9.31 -3.22 0.08
C ARG A 92 -8.16 -2.36 0.57
N VAL A 93 -7.30 -1.94 -0.34
CA VAL A 93 -6.27 -0.91 -0.11
C VAL A 93 -6.69 0.33 -0.87
N GLU A 94 -6.73 1.46 -0.19
CA GLU A 94 -7.08 2.76 -0.74
C GLU A 94 -5.91 3.70 -0.58
N THR A 95 -5.66 4.50 -1.62
CA THR A 95 -4.57 5.48 -1.61
C THR A 95 -5.15 6.85 -1.90
N GLU A 96 -4.72 7.85 -1.14
CA GLU A 96 -5.12 9.23 -1.35
C GLU A 96 -3.99 10.20 -1.03
N LEU A 97 -4.08 11.41 -1.56
CA LEU A 97 -3.25 12.53 -1.11
C LEU A 97 -3.78 13.07 0.22
N ALA A 98 -2.94 13.78 0.97
CA ALA A 98 -3.33 14.48 2.18
C ALA A 98 -4.48 15.51 1.99
N ASP A 99 -4.70 15.98 0.76
CA ASP A 99 -5.84 16.84 0.37
C ASP A 99 -7.13 16.03 0.10
N GLY A 100 -7.10 14.71 0.23
CA GLY A 100 -8.23 13.80 -0.01
C GLY A 100 -8.42 13.38 -1.47
N THR A 101 -7.48 13.72 -2.36
CA THR A 101 -7.54 13.31 -3.77
C THR A 101 -7.22 11.81 -3.87
N PRO A 102 -8.12 10.97 -4.43
CA PRO A 102 -7.86 9.54 -4.56
C PRO A 102 -6.76 9.28 -5.59
N LEU A 103 -5.79 8.41 -5.23
CA LEU A 103 -4.65 8.02 -6.07
C LEU A 103 -4.73 6.58 -6.58
N GLY A 104 -5.82 5.89 -6.24
CA GLY A 104 -6.03 4.50 -6.58
C GLY A 104 -6.67 3.72 -5.46
N ALA A 105 -7.30 2.62 -5.83
CA ALA A 105 -7.79 1.64 -4.90
C ALA A 105 -7.68 0.25 -5.51
N LEU A 106 -7.37 -0.73 -4.66
CA LEU A 106 -7.25 -2.11 -5.07
C LEU A 106 -8.01 -3.01 -4.11
N GLU A 107 -9.01 -3.70 -4.63
CA GLU A 107 -9.77 -4.69 -3.87
C GLU A 107 -8.95 -5.97 -3.67
N ASN A 108 -9.31 -6.78 -2.68
CA ASN A 108 -8.63 -8.04 -2.38
C ASN A 108 -8.41 -8.95 -3.61
N ALA A 109 -9.38 -8.99 -4.52
CA ALA A 109 -9.26 -9.75 -5.77
C ALA A 109 -8.10 -9.25 -6.65
N GLY A 110 -7.92 -7.94 -6.75
CA GLY A 110 -6.80 -7.31 -7.45
C GLY A 110 -5.47 -7.56 -6.75
N ILE A 111 -5.43 -7.47 -5.41
CA ILE A 111 -4.23 -7.78 -4.61
C ILE A 111 -3.75 -9.21 -4.86
N ARG A 112 -4.69 -10.17 -4.98
CA ARG A 112 -4.35 -11.56 -5.33
C ARG A 112 -3.82 -11.70 -6.76
N ALA A 113 -4.35 -10.91 -7.70
CA ALA A 113 -3.93 -10.94 -9.08
C ALA A 113 -2.49 -10.42 -9.28
N LEU A 114 -2.02 -9.48 -8.45
CA LEU A 114 -0.63 -8.99 -8.46
C LEU A 114 0.38 -10.14 -8.29
N ASN A 115 0.09 -11.10 -7.42
CA ASN A 115 0.93 -12.29 -7.25
C ASN A 115 1.07 -13.13 -8.53
N SER A 116 0.02 -13.14 -9.37
CA SER A 116 -0.02 -13.94 -10.58
C SER A 116 0.73 -13.29 -11.74
N LEU A 117 1.11 -12.02 -11.64
CA LEU A 117 1.82 -11.26 -12.67
C LEU A 117 3.35 -11.40 -12.57
N GLU A 118 3.90 -11.77 -11.41
CA GLU A 118 5.36 -11.93 -11.20
C GLU A 118 5.88 -13.35 -11.53
N ARG A 119 5.25 -14.07 -12.48
CA ARG A 119 5.58 -15.48 -12.79
C ARG A 119 6.16 -15.70 -14.18
#